data_AF-A0A1S9PLJ2-F1
#
_entry.id   AF-A0A1S9PLJ2-F1
#
_cell.length_a   1.000
_cell.length_b   1.000
_cell.length_c   1.000
_cell.angle_alpha   90.00
_cell.angle_beta   90.00
_cell.angle_gamma   90.00
#
_symmetry.space_group_name_H-M   'P 1'
#
loop_
_entity.id
_entity.type
_entity.pdbx_description
1 polymer ?
#
loop_
_entity_poly.entity_id
_entity_poly.type
_entity_poly.pdbx_seq_one_letter_code
_entity_poly.pdbx_strand_id
1 'polypeptide(L)'
;MNTAEVTDEAALLELKADELVVLLRKGVAEPGRVRAIQQKLMHALDEASLPEKVEAFREVNVEQDRLDMLNSFEQLLSQHQLDSETAKKYVTRERVRKTSVLIIGLVMITLGLAMIIMPAPPYFEMFTIFYFNANDGITIMDIISVLIVSTGIYLFLSSILKRQQI
;
A
#
# COMPACT_ATOMS: atom_id res chain seq x y z
N MET A 1 -31.29 -26.05 -9.28
CA MET A 1 -30.17 -25.70 -8.37
C MET A 1 -30.62 -24.50 -7.55
N ASN A 2 -30.69 -24.70 -6.24
CA ASN A 2 -31.33 -23.88 -5.21
C ASN A 2 -30.70 -22.50 -5.05
N THR A 3 -31.46 -21.45 -5.33
CA THR A 3 -31.18 -20.07 -4.88
C THR A 3 -32.21 -19.57 -3.86
N ALA A 4 -33.20 -20.40 -3.50
CA ALA A 4 -34.30 -20.03 -2.60
C ALA A 4 -34.05 -20.40 -1.12
N GLU A 5 -33.18 -21.36 -0.81
CA GLU A 5 -32.90 -21.78 0.58
C GLU A 5 -32.03 -20.78 1.35
N VAL A 6 -31.07 -20.12 0.68
CA VAL A 6 -30.11 -19.22 1.33
C VAL A 6 -30.76 -17.95 1.88
N THR A 7 -31.89 -17.52 1.31
CA THR A 7 -32.60 -16.30 1.75
C THR A 7 -33.45 -16.56 3.00
N ASP A 8 -33.91 -17.79 3.20
CA ASP A 8 -34.77 -18.16 4.33
C ASP A 8 -33.94 -18.32 5.61
N GLU A 9 -32.79 -18.99 5.54
CA GLU A 9 -31.91 -19.19 6.70
C GLU A 9 -31.35 -17.89 7.27
N ALA A 10 -30.99 -16.93 6.42
CA ALA A 10 -30.49 -15.62 6.84
C ALA A 10 -31.59 -14.79 7.52
N ALA A 11 -32.81 -14.80 6.96
CA ALA A 11 -33.96 -14.10 7.54
C ALA A 11 -34.42 -14.75 8.86
N LEU A 12 -34.32 -16.08 8.96
CA LEU A 12 -34.68 -16.85 10.15
C LEU A 12 -33.65 -16.63 11.28
N LEU A 13 -32.36 -16.46 10.93
CA LEU A 13 -31.30 -16.09 11.86
C LEU A 13 -31.55 -14.70 12.48
N GLU A 14 -31.91 -13.72 11.65
CA GLU A 14 -32.21 -12.35 12.08
C GLU A 14 -33.41 -12.31 13.03
N LEU A 15 -34.48 -13.06 12.71
CA LEU A 15 -35.67 -13.19 13.57
C LEU A 15 -35.34 -13.82 14.92
N LYS A 16 -34.50 -14.85 14.96
CA LYS A 16 -34.07 -15.50 16.20
C LYS A 16 -33.13 -14.64 17.03
N ALA A 17 -32.30 -13.82 16.40
CA ALA A 17 -31.45 -12.84 17.09
C ALA A 17 -32.30 -11.75 17.77
N ASP A 18 -33.31 -11.23 17.07
CA ASP A 18 -34.25 -10.26 17.64
C ASP A 18 -35.07 -10.86 18.78
N GLU A 19 -35.54 -12.10 18.65
CA GLU A 19 -36.22 -12.83 19.72
C GLU A 19 -35.34 -12.97 20.97
N LEU A 20 -34.05 -13.29 20.80
CA LEU A 20 -33.09 -13.38 21.89
C LEU A 20 -32.88 -12.03 22.59
N VAL A 21 -32.79 -10.92 21.82
CA VAL A 21 -32.66 -9.57 22.37
C VAL A 21 -33.90 -9.19 23.21
N VAL A 22 -35.10 -9.54 22.74
CA VAL A 22 -36.34 -9.28 23.47
C VAL A 22 -36.41 -10.10 24.76
N LEU A 23 -35.97 -11.36 24.74
CA LEU A 23 -35.95 -12.23 25.93
C LEU A 23 -34.94 -11.76 26.98
N LEU A 24 -33.77 -11.27 26.55
CA LEU A 24 -32.77 -10.68 27.44
C LEU A 24 -33.25 -9.37 28.06
N ARG A 25 -33.95 -8.51 27.28
CA ARG A 25 -34.54 -7.26 27.78
C ARG A 25 -35.72 -7.46 28.73
N LYS A 26 -36.51 -8.52 28.55
CA LYS A 26 -37.62 -8.88 29.45
C LYS A 26 -37.16 -9.41 30.82
N GLY A 27 -35.84 -9.51 31.07
CA GLY A 27 -35.30 -9.82 32.40
C GLY A 27 -35.47 -11.28 32.82
N VAL A 28 -35.74 -12.19 31.88
CA VAL A 28 -35.95 -13.63 32.16
C VAL A 28 -34.63 -14.36 32.47
N ALA A 29 -33.49 -13.73 32.22
CA ALA A 29 -32.18 -14.34 32.38
C ALA A 29 -31.48 -13.83 33.64
N GLU A 30 -31.29 -14.73 34.63
CA GLU A 30 -30.39 -14.51 35.76
C GLU A 30 -29.00 -14.04 35.27
N PRO A 31 -28.32 -13.15 36.00
CA PRO A 31 -27.04 -12.57 35.57
C PRO A 31 -25.96 -13.62 35.25
N GLY A 32 -26.03 -14.81 35.86
CA GLY A 32 -25.16 -15.95 35.53
C GLY A 32 -25.48 -16.59 34.17
N ARG A 33 -26.75 -16.68 33.79
CA ARG A 33 -27.20 -17.26 32.52
C ARG A 33 -26.99 -16.31 31.35
N VAL A 34 -27.10 -15.00 31.57
CA VAL A 34 -26.76 -13.98 30.55
C VAL A 34 -25.30 -14.09 30.13
N ARG A 35 -24.38 -14.28 31.08
CA ARG A 35 -22.95 -14.48 30.78
C ARG A 35 -22.69 -15.77 30.01
N ALA A 36 -23.38 -16.86 30.34
CA ALA A 36 -23.27 -18.12 29.62
C ALA A 36 -23.80 -18.01 28.18
N ILE A 37 -24.90 -17.26 27.96
CA ILE A 37 -25.44 -17.00 26.62
C ILE A 37 -24.51 -16.09 25.83
N GLN A 38 -23.97 -15.04 26.45
CA GLN A 38 -22.98 -14.15 25.82
C GLN A 38 -21.74 -14.93 25.39
N GLN A 39 -21.21 -15.80 26.26
CA GLN A 39 -20.02 -16.60 25.94
C GLN A 39 -20.28 -17.59 24.81
N LYS A 40 -21.46 -18.22 24.76
CA LYS A 40 -21.85 -19.09 23.64
C LYS A 40 -22.04 -18.31 22.34
N LEU A 41 -22.62 -17.11 22.41
CA LEU A 41 -22.80 -16.25 21.25
C LEU A 41 -21.46 -15.74 20.72
N MET A 42 -20.54 -15.32 21.60
CA MET A 42 -19.20 -14.90 21.20
C MET A 42 -18.42 -16.08 20.59
N HIS A 43 -18.54 -17.29 21.14
CA HIS A 43 -17.91 -18.47 20.56
C HIS A 43 -18.45 -18.80 19.16
N ALA A 44 -19.77 -18.80 18.99
CA ALA A 44 -20.39 -19.07 17.69
C ALA A 44 -20.13 -17.95 16.68
N LEU A 45 -20.04 -16.69 17.15
CA LEU A 45 -19.69 -15.55 16.31
C LEU A 45 -18.21 -15.58 15.92
N ASP A 46 -17.31 -15.97 16.83
CA ASP A 46 -15.90 -16.21 16.51
C ASP A 46 -15.80 -17.34 15.47
N GLU A 47 -16.50 -18.46 15.64
CA GLU A 47 -16.53 -19.55 14.64
C GLU A 47 -17.12 -19.12 13.29
N ALA A 48 -18.15 -18.26 13.28
CA ALA A 48 -18.80 -17.82 12.04
C ALA A 48 -18.11 -16.62 11.35
N SER A 49 -17.38 -15.79 12.11
CA SER A 49 -16.70 -14.58 11.61
C SER A 49 -15.23 -14.82 11.25
N LEU A 50 -14.66 -15.94 11.69
CA LEU A 50 -13.34 -16.35 11.26
C LEU A 50 -13.45 -16.95 9.85
N PRO A 51 -12.75 -16.40 8.84
CA PRO A 51 -12.50 -17.16 7.64
C PRO A 51 -11.77 -18.44 8.07
N GLU A 52 -12.15 -19.59 7.51
CA GLU A 52 -11.63 -20.97 7.67
C GLU A 52 -10.10 -21.09 7.90
N LYS A 53 -9.37 -20.04 7.53
CA LYS A 53 -7.94 -19.81 7.74
C LYS A 53 -7.47 -19.66 9.19
N VAL A 54 -8.34 -19.46 10.20
CA VAL A 54 -7.88 -19.17 11.58
C VAL A 54 -7.91 -20.37 12.52
N GLU A 55 -8.62 -21.46 12.20
CA GLU A 55 -8.60 -22.68 13.02
C GLU A 55 -7.21 -23.34 13.07
N ALA A 56 -6.43 -23.24 11.98
CA ALA A 56 -5.06 -23.74 11.90
C ALA A 56 -4.07 -23.03 12.84
N PHE A 57 -4.43 -21.87 13.41
CA PHE A 57 -3.60 -21.13 14.35
C PHE A 57 -3.88 -21.47 15.81
N ARG A 58 -4.93 -22.23 16.11
CA ARG A 58 -5.33 -22.54 17.49
C ARG A 58 -4.84 -23.88 18.02
N GLU A 59 -4.43 -24.81 17.14
CA GLU A 59 -3.73 -26.04 17.55
C GLU A 59 -2.27 -25.78 18.01
N VAL A 60 -1.73 -24.58 17.78
CA VAL A 60 -0.38 -24.19 18.20
C VAL A 60 -0.44 -23.39 19.50
N ASN A 61 -0.78 -24.05 20.59
CA ASN A 61 -0.59 -23.56 21.97
C ASN A 61 -0.68 -24.80 22.88
N VAL A 62 0.30 -25.21 23.69
CA VAL A 62 1.12 -24.43 24.63
C VAL A 62 2.50 -25.11 24.93
N GLU A 63 2.89 -26.21 24.28
CA GLU A 63 4.02 -27.05 24.77
C GLU A 63 5.18 -27.33 23.79
N GLN A 64 5.24 -26.72 22.61
CA GLN A 64 6.30 -27.03 21.64
C GLN A 64 7.47 -26.04 21.59
N ASP A 65 8.65 -26.64 21.41
CA ASP A 65 9.97 -26.04 21.40
C ASP A 65 10.04 -24.89 20.38
N ARG A 66 10.74 -23.80 20.73
CA ARG A 66 10.78 -22.57 19.90
C ARG A 66 11.27 -22.82 18.47
N LEU A 67 12.10 -23.85 18.30
CA LEU A 67 12.62 -24.30 17.02
C LEU A 67 11.53 -24.90 16.13
N ASP A 68 10.64 -25.73 16.68
CA ASP A 68 9.51 -26.29 15.92
C ASP A 68 8.47 -25.22 15.61
N MET A 69 8.29 -24.23 16.48
CA MET A 69 7.45 -23.06 16.20
C MET A 69 8.02 -22.24 15.03
N LEU A 70 9.33 -21.99 15.01
CA LEU A 70 10.01 -21.31 13.90
C LEU A 70 9.89 -22.08 12.58
N ASN A 71 10.08 -23.40 12.63
CA ASN A 71 9.98 -24.26 11.46
C ASN A 71 8.53 -24.35 10.95
N SER A 72 7.56 -24.40 11.87
CA SER A 72 6.14 -24.33 11.55
C SER A 72 5.74 -22.97 11.01
N PHE A 73 6.34 -21.86 11.50
CA PHE A 73 6.15 -20.53 10.92
C PHE A 73 6.74 -20.44 9.51
N GLU A 74 7.92 -20.99 9.28
CA GLU A 74 8.53 -21.04 7.95
C GLU A 74 7.68 -21.87 6.99
N GLN A 75 7.19 -23.02 7.45
CA GLN A 75 6.29 -23.89 6.70
C GLN A 75 4.93 -23.21 6.43
N LEU A 76 4.35 -22.52 7.41
CA LEU A 76 3.09 -21.78 7.27
C LEU A 76 3.26 -20.53 6.40
N LEU A 77 4.40 -19.82 6.45
CA LEU A 77 4.70 -18.75 5.50
C LEU A 77 4.89 -19.28 4.07
N SER A 78 5.44 -20.49 3.93
CA SER A 78 5.61 -21.12 2.62
C SER A 78 4.27 -21.60 2.02
N GLN A 79 3.37 -22.08 2.87
CA GLN A 79 2.03 -22.56 2.48
C GLN A 79 1.00 -21.43 2.37
N HIS A 80 1.15 -20.36 3.13
CA HIS A 80 0.40 -19.10 2.99
C HIS A 80 1.33 -18.05 2.42
N GLN A 81 1.64 -18.19 1.13
CA GLN A 81 2.27 -17.13 0.34
C GLN A 81 1.54 -15.83 0.65
N LEU A 82 2.21 -14.92 1.38
CA LEU A 82 1.73 -13.59 1.68
C LEU A 82 1.11 -13.03 0.41
N ASP A 83 -0.20 -12.86 0.46
CA ASP A 83 -1.10 -12.62 -0.67
C ASP A 83 -0.38 -11.87 -1.80
N SER A 84 0.09 -12.66 -2.77
CA SER A 84 1.04 -12.23 -3.79
C SER A 84 0.51 -11.03 -4.56
N GLU A 85 -0.81 -10.93 -4.71
CA GLU A 85 -1.50 -9.82 -5.34
C GLU A 85 -1.31 -8.49 -4.58
N THR A 86 -1.47 -8.51 -3.25
CA THR A 86 -1.41 -7.32 -2.41
C THR A 86 0.03 -6.84 -2.24
N ALA A 87 0.97 -7.78 -2.06
CA ALA A 87 2.40 -7.49 -2.02
C ALA A 87 2.91 -6.99 -3.40
N LYS A 88 2.50 -7.63 -4.50
CA LYS A 88 2.90 -7.23 -5.86
C LYS A 88 2.31 -5.88 -6.24
N LYS A 89 1.08 -5.55 -5.84
CA LYS A 89 0.47 -4.23 -6.08
C LYS A 89 1.17 -3.11 -5.31
N TYR A 90 1.62 -3.38 -4.09
CA TYR A 90 2.43 -2.43 -3.32
C TYR A 90 3.82 -2.24 -3.93
N VAL A 91 4.53 -3.34 -4.24
CA VAL A 91 5.88 -3.31 -4.83
C VAL A 91 5.88 -2.67 -6.22
N THR A 92 4.86 -2.94 -7.05
CA THR A 92 4.71 -2.31 -8.36
C THR A 92 4.39 -0.82 -8.26
N ARG A 93 3.52 -0.39 -7.34
CA ARG A 93 3.22 1.03 -7.13
C ARG A 93 4.46 1.82 -6.71
N GLU A 94 5.25 1.28 -5.78
CA GLU A 94 6.50 1.91 -5.35
C GLU A 94 7.54 1.92 -6.48
N ARG A 95 7.62 0.85 -7.28
CA ARG A 95 8.49 0.79 -8.46
C ARG A 95 8.10 1.83 -9.52
N VAL A 96 6.81 1.98 -9.82
CA VAL A 96 6.29 2.97 -10.78
C VAL A 96 6.62 4.39 -10.32
N ARG A 97 6.42 4.71 -9.04
CA ARG A 97 6.77 6.02 -8.48
C ARG A 97 8.28 6.31 -8.61
N LYS A 98 9.13 5.32 -8.38
CA LYS A 98 10.58 5.47 -8.56
C LYS A 98 10.95 5.66 -10.03
N THR A 99 10.35 4.87 -10.93
CA THR A 99 10.58 4.97 -12.37
C THR A 99 10.11 6.32 -12.92
N SER A 100 9.00 6.88 -12.45
CA SER A 100 8.52 8.19 -12.89
C SER A 100 9.50 9.31 -12.53
N VAL A 101 10.09 9.29 -11.33
CA VAL A 101 11.11 10.27 -10.91
C VAL A 101 12.35 10.18 -11.80
N LEU A 102 12.77 8.97 -12.16
CA LEU A 102 13.91 8.76 -13.07
C LEU A 102 13.64 9.31 -14.47
N ILE A 103 12.44 9.09 -15.02
CA ILE A 103 12.04 9.64 -16.33
C ILE A 103 11.99 11.16 -16.29
N ILE A 104 11.42 11.75 -15.23
CA ILE A 104 11.37 13.21 -15.05
C ILE A 104 12.79 13.78 -14.99
N GLY A 105 13.69 13.18 -14.22
CA GLY A 105 15.09 13.60 -14.16
C GLY A 105 15.77 13.57 -15.52
N LEU A 106 15.57 12.50 -16.30
CA LEU A 106 16.11 12.38 -17.66
C LEU A 106 15.57 13.47 -18.59
N VAL A 107 14.26 13.73 -18.57
CA VAL A 107 13.62 14.78 -19.38
C VAL A 107 14.12 16.17 -18.99
N MET A 108 14.31 16.44 -17.69
CA MET A 108 14.87 17.73 -17.25
C MET A 108 16.31 17.93 -17.75
N ILE A 109 17.13 16.88 -17.72
CA ILE A 109 18.51 16.95 -18.23
C ILE A 109 18.50 17.21 -19.74
N THR A 110 17.70 16.46 -20.51
CA THR A 110 17.68 16.62 -21.98
C THR A 110 17.12 17.97 -22.39
N LEU A 111 16.05 18.46 -21.75
CA LEU A 111 15.49 19.79 -22.02
C LEU A 111 16.44 20.91 -21.60
N GLY A 112 17.05 20.81 -20.41
CA GLY A 112 18.00 21.82 -19.94
C GLY A 112 19.24 21.90 -20.83
N LEU A 113 19.76 20.75 -21.29
CA LEU A 113 20.87 20.73 -22.26
C LEU A 113 20.45 21.30 -23.62
N ALA A 114 19.23 20.98 -24.08
CA ALA A 114 18.69 21.53 -25.31
C ALA A 114 18.55 23.06 -25.25
N MET A 115 18.18 23.63 -24.09
CA MET A 115 18.10 25.08 -23.89
C MET A 115 19.47 25.78 -23.93
N ILE A 116 20.57 25.08 -23.65
CA ILE A 116 21.93 25.63 -23.75
C ILE A 116 22.39 25.65 -25.22
N ILE A 117 22.06 24.61 -25.97
CA ILE A 117 22.61 24.39 -27.33
C ILE A 117 21.76 25.06 -28.40
N MET A 118 20.43 25.05 -28.23
CA MET A 118 19.52 25.58 -29.23
C MET A 118 19.32 27.08 -29.03
N PRO A 119 19.52 27.91 -30.07
CA PRO A 119 19.22 29.33 -29.97
C PRO A 119 17.73 29.51 -29.70
N ALA A 120 17.42 30.27 -28.65
CA ALA A 120 16.06 30.49 -28.23
C ALA A 120 15.40 31.55 -29.12
N PRO A 121 14.06 31.64 -29.12
CA PRO A 121 13.38 32.73 -29.81
C PRO A 121 13.95 34.09 -29.35
N PRO A 122 14.09 35.10 -30.23
CA PRO A 122 14.81 36.35 -29.94
C PRO A 122 14.36 37.07 -28.66
N TYR A 123 13.11 36.86 -28.24
CA TYR A 123 12.55 37.43 -27.01
C TYR A 123 13.19 36.90 -25.72
N PHE A 124 13.79 35.70 -25.72
CA PHE A 124 14.41 35.10 -24.54
C PHE A 124 15.89 35.46 -24.39
N GLU A 125 16.57 35.79 -25.49
CA GLU A 125 17.98 36.20 -25.49
C GLU A 125 18.20 37.68 -25.14
N MET A 126 17.12 38.47 -25.01
CA MET A 126 17.21 39.91 -24.68
C MET A 126 17.74 40.19 -23.27
N PHE A 127 17.80 39.19 -22.39
CA PHE A 127 18.32 39.34 -21.03
C PHE A 127 19.69 38.67 -20.89
N THR A 128 20.71 39.32 -21.45
CA THR A 128 22.11 38.92 -21.28
C THR A 128 22.70 39.59 -20.05
N ILE A 129 23.34 38.80 -19.18
CA ILE A 129 24.01 39.32 -17.97
C ILE A 129 25.42 39.77 -18.29
N PHE A 130 26.11 39.03 -19.17
CA PHE A 130 27.48 39.31 -19.55
C PHE A 130 27.69 39.07 -21.03
N TYR A 131 28.05 40.10 -21.78
CA TYR A 131 28.37 39.99 -23.21
C TYR A 131 29.85 39.65 -23.38
N PHE A 132 30.15 38.55 -24.07
CA PHE A 132 31.50 38.26 -24.54
C PHE A 132 31.80 38.98 -25.85
N ASN A 133 30.78 39.16 -26.70
CA ASN A 133 30.85 39.87 -27.97
C ASN A 133 29.48 40.50 -28.29
N ALA A 134 29.39 41.30 -29.36
CA ALA A 134 28.16 42.03 -29.71
C ALA A 134 26.93 41.13 -29.97
N ASN A 135 27.15 39.85 -30.29
CA ASN A 135 26.11 38.89 -30.64
C ASN A 135 26.06 37.67 -29.71
N ASP A 136 26.87 37.64 -28.64
CA ASP A 136 27.00 36.45 -27.79
C ASP A 136 27.39 36.81 -26.35
N GLY A 137 26.83 36.08 -25.39
CA GLY A 137 26.98 36.34 -23.98
C GLY A 137 26.23 35.35 -23.11
N ILE A 138 26.53 35.35 -21.81
CA ILE A 138 25.80 34.55 -20.84
C ILE A 138 24.43 35.16 -20.64
N THR A 139 23.39 34.39 -20.98
CA THR A 139 22.00 34.79 -20.80
C THR A 139 21.44 34.36 -19.44
N ILE A 140 20.35 34.98 -19.01
CA ILE A 140 19.57 34.46 -17.88
C ILE A 140 19.07 33.03 -18.17
N MET A 141 18.77 32.72 -19.44
CA MET A 141 18.35 31.39 -19.85
C MET A 141 19.43 30.33 -19.57
N ASP A 142 20.71 30.63 -19.80
CA ASP A 142 21.81 29.71 -19.49
C ASP A 142 21.92 29.42 -17.99
N ILE A 143 21.66 30.42 -17.15
CA ILE A 143 21.65 30.21 -15.70
C ILE A 143 20.49 29.30 -15.31
N ILE A 144 19.30 29.54 -15.85
CA ILE A 144 18.11 28.73 -15.57
C ILE A 144 18.30 27.31 -16.09
N SER A 145 18.87 27.13 -17.28
CA SER A 145 19.12 25.82 -17.87
C SER A 145 20.14 25.02 -17.04
N VAL A 146 21.21 25.65 -16.55
CA VAL A 146 22.16 25.01 -15.62
C VAL A 146 21.47 24.59 -14.32
N LEU A 147 20.56 25.39 -13.77
CA LEU A 147 19.78 25.02 -12.58
C LEU A 147 18.86 23.82 -12.86
N ILE A 148 18.19 23.80 -14.02
CA ILE A 148 17.32 22.71 -14.45
C ILE A 148 18.13 21.42 -14.63
N VAL A 149 19.26 21.48 -15.34
CA VAL A 149 20.17 20.33 -15.54
C VAL A 149 20.68 19.82 -14.20
N SER A 150 21.14 20.71 -13.31
CA SER A 150 21.64 20.34 -11.98
C SER A 150 20.55 19.65 -11.15
N THR A 151 19.32 20.16 -11.19
CA THR A 151 18.17 19.54 -10.51
C THR A 151 17.82 18.19 -11.12
N GLY A 152 17.85 18.06 -12.46
CA GLY A 152 17.62 16.81 -13.17
C GLY A 152 18.66 15.75 -12.80
N ILE A 153 19.94 16.13 -12.75
CA ILE A 153 21.04 15.26 -12.30
C ILE A 153 20.84 14.82 -10.84
N TYR A 154 20.45 15.75 -9.96
CA TYR A 154 20.16 15.44 -8.56
C TYR A 154 19.00 14.43 -8.42
N LEU A 155 17.89 14.64 -9.15
CA LEU A 155 16.75 13.72 -9.15
C LEU A 155 17.13 12.34 -9.73
N PHE A 156 17.97 12.32 -10.77
CA PHE A 156 18.45 11.09 -11.38
C PHE A 156 19.35 10.29 -10.42
N LEU A 157 20.35 10.95 -9.81
CA LEU A 157 21.25 10.34 -8.82
C LEU A 157 20.49 9.86 -7.59
N SER A 158 19.62 10.69 -7.02
CA SER A 158 18.82 10.31 -5.85
C SER A 158 17.90 9.12 -6.13
N SER A 159 17.39 8.99 -7.35
CA SER A 159 16.61 7.82 -7.77
C SER A 159 17.46 6.55 -7.90
N ILE A 160 18.74 6.66 -8.29
CA ILE A 160 19.66 5.52 -8.43
C ILE A 160 20.21 5.08 -7.06
N LEU A 161 20.67 6.03 -6.24
CA LEU A 161 21.26 5.73 -4.92
C LEU A 161 20.23 5.10 -3.97
N LYS A 162 18.97 5.56 -4.01
CA LYS A 162 17.88 4.97 -3.21
C LYS A 162 17.53 3.53 -3.63
N ARG A 163 18.05 3.06 -4.77
CA ARG A 163 17.87 1.68 -5.24
C ARG A 163 18.87 0.70 -4.59
N GLN A 164 19.95 1.18 -3.96
CA GLN A 164 20.97 0.34 -3.31
C GLN A 164 20.70 0.01 -1.83
N GLN A 165 19.66 0.60 -1.22
CA GLN A 165 19.31 0.35 0.20
C GLN A 165 18.11 -0.59 0.40
N ILE A 166 17.70 -1.31 -0.65
CA ILE A 166 16.73 -2.42 -0.61
C ILE A 166 17.43 -3.62 -1.21
#